data_AF-A0A6A2YGX9-F1
#
_entry.id   AF-A0A6A2YGX9-F1
#
_cell.length_a   1.000
_cell.length_b   1.000
_cell.length_c   1.000
_cell.angle_alpha   90.00
_cell.angle_beta   90.00
_cell.angle_gamma   90.00
#
_symmetry.space_group_name_H-M   'P 1'
#
loop_
_entity.id
_entity.type
_entity.pdbx_description
1 polymer ?
#
loop_
_entity_poly.entity_id
_entity_poly.type
_entity_poly.pdbx_seq_one_letter_code
_entity_poly.pdbx_strand_id
1 'polypeptide(L)'
;MQSQCPKEFQPADPRTKVELHLLRRDENYFEPNKPQSAFHGIGRTLGSNNSSSTPSKPTVFASSIITTPPPSMGLVVDSTLPTTSIQIRFTEGTLMVSRFNYHHTIRDVRGFIDAQRPWFRPQSLS
;
A
#
# COMPACT_ATOMS: atom_id res chain seq x y z
N MET A 1 22.30 14.81 45.15
CA MET A 1 21.58 14.73 43.87
C MET A 1 22.63 14.42 42.80
N GLN A 2 22.68 13.20 42.25
CA GLN A 2 23.61 12.92 41.15
C GLN A 2 23.10 13.61 39.87
N SER A 3 23.97 14.38 39.23
CA SER A 3 23.72 14.90 37.88
C SER A 3 23.91 13.79 36.87
N GLN A 4 22.85 13.03 36.57
CA GLN A 4 22.86 12.06 35.49
C GLN A 4 22.54 12.77 34.17
N CYS A 5 23.30 12.46 33.10
CA CYS A 5 23.00 12.97 31.76
C CYS A 5 21.64 12.40 31.28
N PRO A 6 20.68 13.26 30.91
CA PRO A 6 19.41 12.81 30.34
C PRO A 6 19.62 11.95 29.09
N LYS A 7 18.69 11.04 28.81
CA LYS A 7 18.81 10.06 27.72
C LYS A 7 18.83 10.74 26.35
N GLU A 8 18.14 11.86 26.22
CA GLU A 8 18.05 12.69 25.01
C GLU A 8 19.41 13.27 24.60
N PHE A 9 20.33 13.43 25.57
CA PHE A 9 21.67 13.96 25.36
C PHE A 9 22.75 12.87 25.37
N GLN A 10 22.39 11.59 25.46
CA GLN A 10 23.37 10.51 25.40
C GLN A 10 23.86 10.35 23.95
N PRO A 11 25.13 10.63 23.66
CA PRO A 11 25.69 10.39 22.33
C PRO A 11 25.73 8.89 22.04
N ALA A 12 25.63 8.52 20.77
CA ALA A 12 25.74 7.12 20.34
C ALA A 12 27.11 6.50 20.71
N ASP A 13 28.17 7.32 20.74
CA ASP A 13 29.49 6.95 21.27
C ASP A 13 29.70 7.56 22.67
N PRO A 14 29.87 6.73 23.72
CA PRO A 14 30.04 7.19 25.11
C PRO A 14 31.33 7.98 25.35
N ARG A 15 32.29 8.00 24.42
CA ARG A 15 33.52 8.80 24.53
C ARG A 15 33.36 10.25 24.07
N THR A 16 32.23 10.57 23.44
CA THR A 16 31.94 11.92 22.94
C THR A 16 31.58 12.84 24.11
N LYS A 17 32.29 13.96 24.24
CA LYS A 17 31.96 14.98 25.25
C LYS A 17 30.77 15.81 24.76
N VAL A 18 29.75 15.96 25.61
CA VAL A 18 28.60 16.83 25.36
C VAL A 18 28.79 18.12 26.15
N GLU A 19 28.82 19.25 25.44
CA GLU A 19 28.90 20.57 26.03
C GLU A 19 27.49 21.19 26.08
N LEU A 20 27.11 21.73 27.24
CA LEU A 20 25.78 22.32 27.45
C LEU A 20 25.92 23.79 27.79
N HIS A 21 25.26 24.65 27.02
CA HIS A 21 25.16 26.08 27.32
C HIS A 21 23.75 26.37 27.84
N LEU A 22 23.65 26.65 29.13
CA LEU A 22 22.37 26.97 29.78
C LEU A 22 22.16 28.48 29.72
N LEU A 23 21.07 28.88 29.08
CA LEU A 23 20.66 30.29 28.98
C LEU A 23 19.32 30.44 29.69
N ARG A 24 19.25 31.38 30.63
CA ARG A 24 17.97 31.76 31.26
C ARG A 24 17.19 32.64 30.28
N ARG A 25 15.91 32.33 30.08
CA ARG A 25 14.96 33.20 29.39
C ARG A 25 13.87 33.59 30.38
N ASP A 26 13.50 34.86 30.39
CA ASP A 26 12.45 35.43 31.26
C ASP A 26 11.06 35.45 30.58
N GLU A 27 10.98 34.95 29.35
CA GLU A 27 9.74 34.82 28.58
C GLU A 27 8.96 33.55 28.96
N ASN A 28 7.64 33.60 28.86
CA ASN A 28 6.80 32.41 29.02
C ASN A 28 7.11 31.39 27.92
N TYR A 29 7.42 30.16 28.32
CA TYR A 29 7.67 29.07 27.37
C TYR A 29 6.37 28.67 26.65
N PHE A 30 6.37 28.71 25.32
CA PHE A 30 5.31 28.18 24.48
C PHE A 30 5.80 26.89 23.81
N GLU A 31 5.06 25.79 23.98
CA GLU A 31 5.40 24.52 23.36
C GLU A 31 5.40 24.68 21.83
N PRO A 32 6.49 24.28 21.13
CA PRO A 32 6.51 24.28 19.67
C PRO A 32 5.31 23.49 19.11
N ASN A 33 4.69 24.00 18.05
CA ASN A 33 3.56 23.32 17.43
C ASN A 33 4.00 21.95 16.94
N LYS A 34 3.49 20.87 17.56
CA LYS A 34 3.78 19.50 17.16
C LYS A 34 3.32 19.32 15.71
N PRO A 35 4.15 18.73 14.82
CA PRO A 35 3.71 18.48 13.46
C PRO A 35 2.40 17.70 13.50
N GLN A 36 1.38 18.22 12.83
CA GLN A 36 0.09 17.54 12.71
C GLN A 36 0.36 16.16 12.10
N SER A 37 -0.20 15.09 12.67
CA SER A 37 -0.08 13.76 12.06
C SER A 37 -0.57 13.84 10.62
N ALA A 38 0.24 13.37 9.67
CA ALA A 38 -0.14 13.39 8.25
C ALA A 38 -1.42 12.59 7.99
N PHE A 39 -1.73 11.63 8.85
CA PHE A 39 -2.92 10.80 8.77
C PHE A 39 -3.64 10.80 10.11
N HIS A 40 -4.87 11.31 10.10
CA HIS A 40 -5.84 11.18 11.17
C HIS A 40 -7.12 10.62 10.57
N GLY A 41 -7.73 9.65 11.25
CA GLY A 41 -8.96 9.03 10.78
C GLY A 41 -9.12 7.64 11.35
N ILE A 42 -10.37 7.19 11.44
CA ILE A 42 -10.69 5.82 11.80
C ILE A 42 -10.63 5.00 10.51
N GLY A 43 -9.74 4.01 10.46
CA GLY A 43 -9.67 3.08 9.33
C GLY A 43 -10.99 2.32 9.18
N ARG A 44 -11.66 2.47 8.04
CA ARG A 44 -12.85 1.68 7.67
C ARG A 44 -12.44 0.67 6.61
N THR A 45 -12.47 -0.61 6.96
CA THR A 45 -12.17 -1.68 6.00
C THR A 45 -13.39 -1.94 5.12
N LEU A 46 -13.22 -1.88 3.80
CA LEU A 46 -14.23 -2.30 2.83
C LEU A 46 -14.20 -3.83 2.74
N GLY A 47 -14.95 -4.49 3.62
CA GLY A 47 -15.04 -5.95 3.66
C GLY A 47 -16.02 -6.52 4.70
N SER A 48 -16.74 -5.69 5.45
CA SER A 48 -17.81 -6.17 6.33
C SER A 48 -19.12 -6.21 5.54
N ASN A 49 -19.48 -7.40 5.09
CA ASN A 49 -20.84 -7.70 4.67
C ASN A 49 -21.73 -7.50 5.91
N ASN A 50 -22.60 -6.49 5.86
CA ASN A 50 -23.34 -6.00 7.00
C ASN A 50 -24.44 -6.99 7.41
N SER A 51 -24.31 -7.63 8.57
CA SER A 51 -25.47 -8.17 9.29
C SER A 51 -25.33 -7.88 10.78
N SER A 52 -26.32 -7.17 11.27
CA SER A 52 -26.56 -6.80 12.66
C SER A 52 -26.37 -7.93 13.67
N SER A 53 -25.88 -7.53 14.85
CA SER A 53 -26.07 -8.14 16.18
C SER A 53 -25.73 -9.62 16.36
N THR A 54 -24.58 -9.88 16.98
CA THR A 54 -24.38 -10.67 18.24
C THR A 54 -22.91 -11.14 18.33
N PRO A 55 -22.30 -11.24 19.52
CA PRO A 55 -20.92 -11.69 19.65
C PRO A 55 -20.88 -13.21 19.75
N SER A 56 -20.25 -13.89 18.79
CA SER A 56 -19.79 -15.26 18.98
C SER A 56 -18.53 -15.58 18.16
N LYS A 57 -17.47 -15.86 18.93
CA LYS A 57 -16.28 -16.74 18.74
C LYS A 57 -15.65 -16.94 17.33
N PRO A 58 -14.30 -16.96 17.22
CA PRO A 58 -13.63 -16.98 15.92
C PRO A 58 -13.63 -18.38 15.29
N THR A 59 -13.94 -18.43 13.99
CA THR A 59 -13.72 -19.59 13.14
C THR A 59 -12.85 -19.18 11.95
N VAL A 60 -11.79 -19.97 11.77
CA VAL A 60 -10.72 -19.87 10.79
C VAL A 60 -11.26 -20.21 9.40
N PHE A 61 -11.07 -19.36 8.39
CA PHE A 61 -11.21 -19.72 6.97
C PHE A 61 -10.16 -18.90 6.19
N ALA A 62 -9.03 -19.52 5.81
CA ALA A 62 -8.84 -20.37 4.63
C ALA A 62 -8.50 -19.54 3.38
N SER A 63 -7.26 -19.74 2.91
CA SER A 63 -6.65 -19.16 1.73
C SER A 63 -7.55 -19.27 0.48
N SER A 64 -7.95 -18.15 -0.09
CA SER A 64 -8.63 -18.08 -1.37
C SER A 64 -7.63 -17.78 -2.50
N ILE A 65 -7.07 -18.87 -3.03
CA ILE A 65 -6.94 -19.21 -4.46
C ILE A 65 -6.64 -18.04 -5.41
N ILE A 66 -5.39 -18.00 -5.88
CA ILE A 66 -4.96 -17.30 -7.10
C ILE A 66 -5.58 -18.05 -8.28
N THR A 67 -6.77 -17.64 -8.74
CA THR A 67 -7.34 -18.15 -10.00
C THR A 67 -6.74 -17.34 -11.16
N THR A 68 -5.70 -17.89 -11.78
CA THR A 68 -5.19 -17.43 -13.08
C THR A 68 -6.29 -17.65 -14.13
N PRO A 69 -6.81 -16.60 -14.79
CA PRO A 69 -7.79 -16.77 -15.86
C PRO A 69 -7.17 -17.55 -17.04
N PRO A 70 -7.97 -18.33 -17.78
CA PRO A 70 -7.49 -19.06 -18.95
C PRO A 70 -6.91 -18.10 -20.00
N PRO A 71 -5.87 -18.49 -20.76
CA PRO A 71 -5.28 -17.63 -21.77
C PRO A 71 -6.31 -17.33 -22.86
N SER A 72 -6.90 -16.14 -22.81
CA SER A 72 -7.74 -15.63 -23.89
C SER A 72 -6.91 -15.47 -25.15
N MET A 73 -7.48 -15.90 -26.28
CA MET A 73 -6.98 -15.68 -27.62
C MET A 73 -6.42 -14.27 -27.81
N GLY A 74 -5.12 -14.18 -28.12
CA GLY A 74 -4.50 -12.94 -28.59
C GLY A 74 -3.13 -12.64 -27.99
N LEU A 75 -2.83 -13.15 -26.79
CA LEU A 75 -1.56 -12.89 -26.13
C LEU A 75 -0.84 -14.20 -25.79
N VAL A 76 0.15 -14.56 -26.61
CA VAL A 76 1.03 -15.71 -26.37
C VAL A 76 2.17 -15.26 -25.47
N VAL A 77 2.38 -16.00 -24.39
CA VAL A 77 3.50 -15.79 -23.47
C VAL A 77 4.51 -16.90 -23.70
N ASP A 78 5.71 -16.52 -24.13
CA ASP A 78 6.82 -17.44 -24.29
C ASP A 78 7.55 -17.60 -22.95
N SER A 79 7.64 -18.83 -22.45
CA SER A 79 8.33 -19.16 -21.20
C SER A 79 9.85 -19.14 -21.32
N THR A 80 10.39 -19.15 -22.53
CA THR A 80 11.84 -19.09 -22.79
C THR A 80 12.39 -17.67 -22.71
N LEU A 81 11.51 -16.66 -22.78
CA LEU A 81 11.86 -15.25 -22.71
C LEU A 81 11.56 -14.65 -21.33
N PRO A 82 12.27 -13.57 -20.94
CA PRO A 82 11.95 -12.84 -19.72
C PRO A 82 10.48 -12.44 -19.64
N THR A 83 9.90 -12.70 -18.48
CA THR A 83 8.47 -12.48 -18.19
C THR A 83 8.31 -11.59 -16.97
N THR A 84 7.29 -10.75 -16.99
CA THR A 84 6.87 -9.90 -15.88
C THR A 84 5.40 -10.15 -15.55
N SER A 85 5.01 -9.95 -14.31
CA SER A 85 3.60 -10.02 -13.88
C SER A 85 3.06 -8.60 -13.73
N ILE A 86 1.95 -8.30 -14.39
CA ILE A 86 1.28 -7.01 -14.31
C ILE A 86 -0.02 -7.17 -13.55
N GLN A 87 -0.20 -6.33 -12.52
CA GLN A 87 -1.41 -6.22 -11.73
C GLN A 87 -2.22 -5.01 -12.21
N ILE A 88 -3.44 -5.27 -12.69
CA ILE A 88 -4.36 -4.28 -13.25
C ILE A 88 -5.52 -4.11 -12.26
N ARG A 89 -5.73 -2.87 -11.80
CA ARG A 89 -6.87 -2.47 -10.96
C ARG A 89 -7.94 -1.83 -11.83
N PHE A 90 -9.15 -2.35 -11.78
CA PHE A 90 -10.30 -1.76 -12.46
C PHE A 90 -11.03 -0.78 -11.53
N THR A 91 -11.77 0.15 -12.12
CA THR A 91 -12.62 1.12 -11.40
C THR A 91 -13.68 0.46 -10.53
N GLU A 92 -14.14 -0.73 -10.93
CA GLU A 92 -15.10 -1.56 -10.20
C GLU A 92 -14.50 -2.24 -8.94
N GLY A 93 -13.24 -1.94 -8.61
CA GLY A 93 -12.54 -2.53 -7.46
C GLY A 93 -12.03 -3.96 -7.68
N THR A 94 -12.38 -4.60 -8.80
CA THR A 94 -11.82 -5.89 -9.18
C THR A 94 -10.36 -5.75 -9.62
N LEU A 95 -9.58 -6.80 -9.38
CA LEU A 95 -8.19 -6.91 -9.81
C LEU A 95 -8.03 -7.99 -10.88
N MET A 96 -7.11 -7.79 -11.81
CA MET A 96 -6.59 -8.84 -12.69
C MET A 96 -5.07 -8.89 -12.61
N VAL A 97 -4.50 -10.09 -12.53
CA VAL A 97 -3.06 -10.32 -12.57
C VAL A 97 -2.76 -11.24 -13.73
N SER A 98 -1.87 -10.82 -14.64
CA SER A 98 -1.47 -11.64 -15.79
C SER A 98 0.02 -11.48 -16.08
N ARG A 99 0.61 -12.49 -16.75
CA ARG A 99 2.03 -12.53 -17.11
C ARG A 99 2.23 -12.07 -18.55
N PHE A 100 3.30 -11.31 -18.78
CA PHE A 100 3.65 -10.73 -20.07
C PHE A 100 5.15 -10.87 -20.32
N ASN A 101 5.57 -11.10 -21.57
CA ASN A 101 6.97 -10.92 -21.95
C ASN A 101 7.34 -9.43 -22.01
N TYR A 102 8.64 -9.12 -21.90
CA TYR A 102 9.12 -7.73 -21.85
C TYR A 102 8.91 -6.94 -23.15
N HIS A 103 8.71 -7.63 -24.27
CA HIS A 103 8.48 -7.01 -25.58
C HIS A 103 7.00 -6.68 -25.83
N HIS A 104 6.07 -7.12 -24.97
CA HIS A 104 4.65 -6.79 -25.12
C HIS A 104 4.42 -5.30 -24.86
N THR A 105 3.60 -4.67 -25.70
CA THR A 105 3.33 -3.23 -25.63
C THR A 105 2.07 -2.93 -24.82
N ILE A 106 1.89 -1.66 -24.44
CA ILE A 106 0.64 -1.20 -23.79
C ILE A 106 -0.60 -1.46 -24.64
N ARG A 107 -0.47 -1.43 -25.98
CA ARG A 107 -1.56 -1.76 -26.89
C ARG A 107 -1.97 -3.23 -26.76
N ASP A 108 -1.00 -4.13 -26.61
CA ASP A 108 -1.26 -5.56 -26.46
C ASP A 108 -1.87 -5.86 -25.08
N VAL A 109 -1.44 -5.14 -24.03
CA VAL A 109 -2.08 -5.19 -22.69
C VAL A 109 -3.55 -4.73 -22.76
N ARG A 110 -3.85 -3.64 -23.47
CA ARG A 110 -5.23 -3.17 -23.67
C ARG A 110 -6.07 -4.19 -24.45
N GLY A 111 -5.53 -4.73 -25.55
CA GLY A 111 -6.21 -5.77 -26.32
C GLY A 111 -6.47 -7.05 -25.51
N PHE A 112 -5.55 -7.43 -24.62
CA PHE A 112 -5.74 -8.52 -23.68
C PHE A 112 -6.90 -8.26 -22.70
N ILE A 113 -6.98 -7.03 -22.16
CA ILE A 113 -8.10 -6.62 -21.28
C ILE A 113 -9.43 -6.68 -22.04
N ASP A 114 -9.47 -6.16 -23.27
CA ASP A 114 -10.69 -6.13 -24.10
C ASP A 114 -11.19 -7.54 -24.45
N ALA A 115 -10.27 -8.47 -24.75
CA ALA A 115 -10.60 -9.86 -25.05
C ALA A 115 -11.16 -10.61 -23.83
N GLN A 116 -10.67 -10.31 -22.63
CA GLN A 116 -11.17 -10.89 -21.38
C GLN A 116 -12.51 -10.30 -20.95
N ARG A 117 -12.82 -9.07 -21.36
CA ARG A 117 -14.01 -8.31 -20.91
C ARG A 117 -14.70 -7.55 -22.05
N PRO A 118 -15.32 -8.25 -23.02
CA PRO A 118 -15.91 -7.61 -24.21
C PRO A 118 -17.03 -6.59 -23.92
N TRP A 119 -17.65 -6.60 -22.74
CA TRP A 119 -18.70 -5.64 -22.32
C TRP A 119 -18.16 -4.31 -21.78
N PHE A 120 -16.86 -4.18 -21.52
CA PHE A 120 -16.23 -2.93 -21.04
C PHE A 120 -15.74 -2.01 -22.17
N ARG A 121 -16.27 -2.17 -23.38
CA ARG A 121 -15.98 -1.24 -24.47
C ARG A 121 -16.56 0.14 -24.12
N PRO A 122 -15.76 1.21 -24.12
CA PRO A 122 -16.33 2.56 -24.06
C PRO A 122 -17.24 2.70 -25.28
N GLN A 123 -18.54 2.84 -25.06
CA GLN A 123 -19.45 3.17 -26.15
C GLN A 123 -19.03 4.54 -26.66
N SER A 124 -18.60 4.61 -27.91
CA SER A 124 -18.38 5.88 -28.58
C SER A 124 -19.69 6.67 -28.54
N LEU A 125 -19.70 7.84 -27.90
CA LEU A 125 -20.78 8.81 -28.09
C LEU A 125 -20.82 9.16 -29.58
N SER A 126 -21.91 8.79 -30.25
CA SER A 126 -22.34 9.39 -31.52
C SER A 126 -22.95 10.76 -31.27
#